data_AF-A0A2V8UD99-F1
#
_entry.id   AF-A0A2V8UD99-F1
#
_cell.length_a   1.000
_cell.length_b   1.000
_cell.length_c   1.000
_cell.angle_alpha   90.00
_cell.angle_beta   90.00
_cell.angle_gamma   90.00
#
_symmetry.space_group_name_H-M   'P 1'
#
loop_
_entity.id
_entity.type
_entity.pdbx_description
1 polymer ?
#
loop_
_entity_poly.entity_id
_entity_poly.type
_entity_poly.pdbx_seq_one_letter_code
_entity_poly.pdbx_strand_id
1 'polypeptide(L)'
;NDGLADLFVSNYCQWDTTSSLVCQTNGERLYCSPRHYNPLPHTLYRNNGDGTFTDVSAETGMAAHPGRGMGVAIADYDGDGYTDIFVANDDAPFQLFHNIGGKRFEEVALNAGVAFAENGNVVSGMGVDFRDVYNKGLPALWVTAIEKETFPLFVNLGQGQ
;
A
#
# COMPACT_ATOMS: atom_id res chain seq x y z
N ASN A 1 -3.90 -1.54 21.18
CA ASN A 1 -2.64 -2.30 21.08
C ASN A 1 -2.65 -3.33 22.20
N ASP A 2 -2.82 -4.60 21.86
CA ASP A 2 -2.85 -5.74 22.78
C ASP A 2 -1.45 -6.35 23.01
N GLY A 3 -0.41 -5.78 22.39
CA GLY A 3 0.98 -6.21 22.51
C GLY A 3 1.35 -7.39 21.63
N LEU A 4 0.45 -7.88 20.79
CA LEU A 4 0.70 -8.96 19.84
C LEU A 4 0.99 -8.39 18.44
N ALA A 5 1.95 -8.99 17.74
CA ALA A 5 2.24 -8.61 16.37
C ALA A 5 1.20 -9.22 15.42
N ASP A 6 0.43 -8.36 14.76
CA ASP A 6 -0.52 -8.71 13.70
C ASP A 6 0.20 -8.94 12.35
N LEU A 7 -0.52 -9.53 11.39
CA LEU A 7 0.00 -9.83 10.06
C LEU A 7 -0.80 -9.10 8.98
N PHE A 8 -0.11 -8.31 8.15
CA PHE A 8 -0.68 -7.69 6.96
C PHE A 8 -0.18 -8.39 5.70
N VAL A 9 -1.07 -8.67 4.76
CA VAL A 9 -0.79 -9.29 3.47
C VAL A 9 -1.24 -8.38 2.35
N SER A 10 -0.28 -7.87 1.59
CA SER A 10 -0.54 -7.12 0.36
C SER A 10 -0.89 -8.07 -0.78
N ASN A 11 -2.14 -8.01 -1.23
CA ASN A 11 -2.59 -8.68 -2.45
C ASN A 11 -2.43 -7.78 -3.69
N TYR A 12 -2.33 -8.41 -4.86
CA TYR A 12 -2.03 -7.75 -6.13
C TYR A 12 -3.23 -7.66 -7.06
N CYS A 13 -3.60 -8.74 -7.75
CA CYS A 13 -4.77 -8.74 -8.62
C CYS A 13 -5.37 -10.13 -8.75
N GLN A 14 -6.62 -10.18 -9.18
CA GLN A 14 -7.29 -11.42 -9.52
C GLN A 14 -6.78 -11.91 -10.88
N TRP A 15 -5.99 -12.98 -10.84
CA TRP A 15 -5.45 -13.63 -12.04
C TRP A 15 -5.68 -15.13 -11.98
N ASP A 16 -6.04 -15.72 -13.12
CA ASP A 16 -6.09 -17.16 -13.31
C ASP A 16 -5.52 -17.54 -14.69
N THR A 17 -4.94 -18.73 -14.77
CA THR A 17 -4.38 -19.33 -15.97
C THR A 17 -5.42 -19.51 -17.07
N THR A 18 -6.66 -19.82 -16.73
CA THR A 18 -7.72 -20.14 -17.71
C THR A 18 -8.31 -18.88 -18.37
N SER A 19 -8.27 -17.75 -17.67
CA SER A 19 -8.78 -16.45 -18.12
C SER A 19 -7.66 -15.47 -18.49
N SER A 20 -6.43 -15.97 -18.62
CA SER A 20 -5.27 -15.14 -18.93
C SER A 20 -5.47 -14.36 -20.24
N LEU A 21 -5.37 -13.04 -20.14
CA LEU A 21 -5.51 -12.16 -21.28
C LEU A 21 -4.30 -12.30 -22.21
N VAL A 22 -4.56 -12.22 -23.52
CA VAL A 22 -3.51 -12.19 -24.53
C VAL A 22 -3.24 -10.74 -24.88
N CYS A 23 -2.13 -10.20 -24.40
CA CYS A 23 -1.63 -8.90 -24.81
C CYS A 23 -0.54 -9.06 -25.86
N GLN A 24 -0.56 -8.20 -26.86
CA GLN A 24 0.38 -8.23 -27.98
C GLN A 24 0.87 -6.82 -28.31
N THR A 25 2.13 -6.71 -28.70
CA THR A 25 2.70 -5.50 -29.31
C THR A 25 3.48 -5.94 -30.54
N ASN A 26 3.21 -5.30 -31.68
CA ASN A 26 3.81 -5.66 -32.98
C ASN A 26 3.66 -7.14 -33.36
N GLY A 27 2.58 -7.79 -32.91
CA GLY A 27 2.31 -9.21 -33.17
C GLY A 27 3.03 -10.20 -32.25
N GLU A 28 3.90 -9.73 -31.36
CA GLU A 28 4.53 -10.56 -30.33
C GLU A 28 3.68 -10.61 -29.07
N ARG A 29 3.55 -11.80 -28.48
CA ARG A 29 2.82 -11.98 -27.21
C ARG A 29 3.65 -11.44 -26.05
N LEU A 30 3.04 -10.57 -25.27
CA LEU A 30 3.59 -9.98 -24.06
C LEU A 30 2.67 -10.23 -22.87
N TYR A 31 3.17 -9.94 -21.67
CA TYR A 31 2.32 -9.89 -20.49
C TYR A 31 1.39 -8.67 -20.56
N CYS A 32 0.19 -8.81 -20.00
CA CYS A 32 -0.75 -7.70 -19.92
C CYS A 32 -0.39 -6.75 -18.79
N SER A 33 -0.62 -5.46 -18.99
CA SER A 33 -0.52 -4.48 -17.90
C SER A 33 -1.43 -4.91 -16.73
N PRO A 34 -1.00 -4.68 -15.48
CA PRO A 34 -1.80 -4.96 -14.28
C PRO A 34 -3.16 -4.26 -14.28
N ARG A 35 -3.30 -3.15 -15.01
CA ARG A 35 -4.57 -2.42 -15.21
C ARG A 35 -5.67 -3.27 -15.83
N HIS A 36 -5.32 -4.34 -16.53
CA HIS A 36 -6.29 -5.25 -17.15
C HIS A 36 -6.90 -6.26 -16.17
N TYR A 37 -6.38 -6.34 -14.95
CA TYR A 37 -6.86 -7.25 -13.92
C TYR A 37 -7.56 -6.48 -12.80
N ASN A 38 -8.60 -7.10 -12.24
CA ASN A 38 -9.27 -6.53 -11.07
C ASN A 38 -8.31 -6.52 -9.87
N PRO A 39 -8.20 -5.41 -9.14
CA PRO A 39 -7.40 -5.36 -7.92
C PRO A 39 -8.02 -6.25 -6.84
N LEU A 40 -7.22 -6.63 -5.85
CA LEU A 40 -7.68 -7.40 -4.69
C LEU A 40 -7.59 -6.55 -3.41
N PRO A 41 -8.51 -6.73 -2.45
CA PRO A 41 -8.34 -6.17 -1.12
C PRO A 41 -7.11 -6.76 -0.44
N HIS A 42 -6.40 -5.96 0.34
CA HIS A 42 -5.35 -6.46 1.22
C HIS A 42 -5.98 -7.16 2.43
N THR A 43 -5.23 -8.08 3.05
CA THR A 43 -5.72 -8.88 4.17
C THR A 43 -5.01 -8.50 5.45
N LEU A 44 -5.78 -8.22 6.50
CA LEU A 44 -5.26 -7.99 7.85
C LEU A 44 -5.68 -9.14 8.75
N TYR A 45 -4.70 -9.72 9.43
CA TYR A 45 -4.87 -10.82 10.34
C TYR A 45 -4.50 -10.40 11.76
N ARG A 46 -5.47 -10.51 12.69
CA ARG A 46 -5.22 -10.33 14.12
C ARG A 46 -4.54 -11.59 14.67
N ASN A 47 -3.48 -11.41 15.43
CA ASN A 47 -2.80 -12.50 16.13
C ASN A 47 -3.58 -12.90 17.39
N ASN A 48 -3.94 -14.18 17.50
CA ASN A 48 -4.73 -14.67 18.64
C ASN A 48 -3.87 -15.05 19.86
N GLY A 49 -2.53 -15.02 19.75
CA GLY A 49 -1.59 -15.36 20.83
C GLY A 49 -1.34 -16.85 21.03
N ASP A 50 -1.97 -17.71 20.24
CA ASP A 50 -1.86 -19.17 20.31
C ASP A 50 -1.26 -19.81 19.04
N GLY A 51 -0.64 -18.97 18.20
CA GLY A 51 -0.09 -19.38 16.89
C GLY A 51 -1.12 -19.39 15.76
N THR A 52 -2.36 -18.99 16.02
CA THR A 52 -3.39 -18.80 15.00
C THR A 52 -3.67 -17.32 14.73
N PHE A 53 -4.33 -17.07 13.60
CA PHE A 53 -4.68 -15.75 13.12
C PHE A 53 -6.14 -15.69 12.72
N THR A 54 -6.79 -14.56 12.98
CA THR A 54 -8.17 -14.27 12.57
C THR A 54 -8.15 -13.21 11.48
N ASP A 55 -8.80 -13.46 10.34
CA ASP A 55 -8.99 -12.43 9.31
C ASP A 55 -9.93 -11.35 9.84
N VAL A 56 -9.42 -10.13 9.96
CA VAL A 56 -10.13 -8.96 10.47
C VAL A 56 -10.29 -7.87 9.40
N SER A 57 -10.06 -8.21 8.12
CA SER A 57 -10.01 -7.25 7.02
C SER A 57 -11.34 -6.52 6.82
N ALA A 58 -12.45 -7.24 6.93
CA ALA A 58 -13.79 -6.66 6.78
C ALA A 58 -14.18 -5.81 8.00
N GLU A 59 -13.91 -6.27 9.23
CA GLU A 59 -14.27 -5.54 10.45
C GLU A 59 -13.47 -4.24 10.63
N THR A 60 -12.22 -4.22 10.15
CA THR A 60 -11.32 -3.06 10.25
C THR A 60 -11.45 -2.10 9.08
N GLY A 61 -12.25 -2.42 8.06
CA GLY A 61 -12.40 -1.60 6.85
C GLY A 61 -11.30 -1.79 5.80
N MET A 62 -10.25 -2.56 6.09
CA MET A 62 -9.16 -2.84 5.15
C MET A 62 -9.65 -3.43 3.81
N ALA A 63 -10.63 -4.33 3.87
CA ALA A 63 -11.18 -5.00 2.69
C ALA A 63 -11.96 -4.06 1.74
N ALA A 64 -12.28 -2.83 2.15
CA ALA A 64 -13.03 -1.89 1.33
C ALA A 64 -12.19 -1.20 0.25
N HIS A 65 -10.86 -1.36 0.29
CA HIS A 65 -9.92 -0.58 -0.52
C HIS A 65 -9.01 -1.51 -1.35
N PRO A 66 -9.52 -2.15 -2.41
CA PRO A 66 -8.72 -3.02 -3.25
C PRO A 66 -7.61 -2.24 -3.98
N GLY A 67 -6.42 -2.82 -3.99
CA GLY A 67 -5.20 -2.24 -4.56
C GLY A 67 -4.44 -3.26 -5.42
N ARG A 68 -3.42 -2.77 -6.12
CA ARG A 68 -2.44 -3.60 -6.85
C ARG A 68 -1.11 -3.55 -6.10
N GLY A 69 -1.14 -4.01 -4.86
CA GLY A 69 -0.06 -3.75 -3.91
C GLY A 69 1.19 -4.58 -4.21
N MET A 70 2.35 -3.91 -4.21
CA MET A 70 3.67 -4.51 -4.39
C MET A 70 4.54 -4.28 -3.16
N GLY A 71 4.87 -3.01 -2.88
CA GLY A 71 5.68 -2.62 -1.73
C GLY A 71 4.79 -2.27 -0.53
N VAL A 72 5.24 -2.62 0.68
CA VAL A 72 4.56 -2.26 1.93
C VAL A 72 5.57 -1.63 2.89
N ALA A 73 5.17 -0.54 3.53
CA ALA A 73 5.91 0.07 4.63
C ALA A 73 4.96 0.35 5.79
N ILE A 74 5.46 0.20 7.02
CA ILE A 74 4.67 0.28 8.25
C ILE A 74 5.39 1.23 9.21
N ALA A 75 4.70 2.27 9.65
CA ALA A 75 5.18 3.24 10.63
C ALA A 75 4.01 3.97 11.27
N ASP A 76 4.21 4.49 12.47
CA ASP A 76 3.35 5.53 13.06
C ASP A 76 3.77 6.86 12.43
N TYR A 77 3.08 7.28 11.35
CA TYR A 77 3.55 8.41 10.54
C TYR A 77 3.16 9.77 11.12
N ASP A 78 2.09 9.81 11.92
CA ASP A 78 1.56 11.04 12.52
C ASP A 78 1.85 11.16 14.03
N GLY A 79 2.40 10.12 14.65
CA GLY A 79 2.83 10.10 16.04
C GLY A 79 1.69 9.88 17.03
N ASP A 80 0.56 9.31 16.59
CA ASP A 80 -0.61 9.08 17.45
C ASP A 80 -0.49 7.82 18.32
N GLY A 81 0.59 7.04 18.14
CA GLY A 81 0.88 5.81 18.87
C GLY A 81 0.25 4.56 18.25
N TYR A 82 -0.39 4.68 17.10
CA TYR A 82 -0.98 3.58 16.33
C TYR A 82 -0.27 3.46 14.99
N THR A 83 0.19 2.25 14.68
CA THR A 83 0.95 2.03 13.46
C THR A 83 0.05 2.02 12.23
N ASP A 84 0.45 2.79 11.22
CA ASP A 84 -0.21 2.91 9.92
C ASP A 84 0.48 2.03 8.86
N ILE A 85 -0.20 1.85 7.72
CA ILE A 85 0.26 0.98 6.64
C ILE A 85 0.23 1.75 5.32
N PHE A 86 1.38 1.84 4.67
CA PHE A 86 1.49 2.37 3.31
C PHE A 86 1.69 1.23 2.31
N VAL A 87 0.97 1.28 1.19
CA VAL A 87 1.10 0.33 0.08
C VAL A 87 1.45 1.07 -1.21
N ALA A 88 2.63 0.73 -1.75
CA ALA A 88 3.04 1.12 -3.08
C ALA A 88 2.35 0.20 -4.09
N ASN A 89 1.35 0.75 -4.78
CA ASN A 89 0.61 0.07 -5.82
C ASN A 89 1.31 0.14 -7.19
N ASP A 90 1.11 -0.91 -7.98
CA ASP A 90 1.55 -0.96 -9.37
C ASP A 90 0.50 -0.34 -10.30
N ASP A 91 0.91 0.71 -11.00
CA ASP A 91 0.14 1.36 -12.05
C ASP A 91 -1.25 1.80 -11.54
N ALA A 92 -1.29 2.24 -10.27
CA ALA A 92 -2.46 2.70 -9.54
C ALA A 92 -2.06 3.73 -8.47
N PRO A 93 -3.00 4.51 -7.92
CA PRO A 93 -2.70 5.39 -6.80
C PRO A 93 -2.19 4.58 -5.60
N PHE A 94 -1.19 5.09 -4.89
CA PHE A 94 -0.75 4.50 -3.63
C PHE A 94 -1.82 4.60 -2.55
N GLN A 95 -1.71 3.78 -1.51
CA GLN A 95 -2.65 3.77 -0.39
C GLN A 95 -1.92 4.01 0.91
N LEU A 96 -2.53 4.79 1.79
CA LEU A 96 -2.07 5.05 3.15
C LEU A 96 -3.24 4.77 4.08
N PHE A 97 -3.16 3.65 4.80
CA PHE A 97 -4.15 3.22 5.76
C PHE A 97 -3.79 3.78 7.12
N HIS A 98 -4.49 4.84 7.52
CA HIS A 98 -4.33 5.45 8.82
C HIS A 98 -5.11 4.67 9.89
N ASN A 99 -4.45 4.32 10.99
CA ASN A 99 -4.99 3.47 12.03
C ASN A 99 -5.76 4.26 13.08
N ILE A 100 -7.09 4.14 13.07
CA ILE A 100 -7.95 4.88 13.99
C ILE A 100 -8.05 4.15 15.32
N GLY A 101 -7.12 4.46 16.23
CA GLY A 101 -7.17 4.02 17.62
C GLY A 101 -7.03 2.50 17.80
N GLY A 102 -6.41 1.80 16.85
CA GLY A 102 -6.23 0.35 16.88
C GLY A 102 -7.51 -0.45 16.60
N LYS A 103 -8.53 0.16 16.00
CA LYS A 103 -9.85 -0.47 15.78
C LYS A 103 -10.22 -0.64 14.32
N ARG A 104 -9.82 0.29 13.46
CA ARG A 104 -10.16 0.32 12.04
C ARG A 104 -9.15 1.16 11.28
N PHE A 105 -9.13 1.02 9.97
CA PHE A 105 -8.29 1.81 9.07
C PHE A 105 -9.14 2.73 8.21
N GLU A 106 -8.58 3.89 7.88
CA GLU A 106 -9.07 4.79 6.83
C GLU A 106 -8.01 4.92 5.75
N GLU A 107 -8.40 4.78 4.48
CA GLU A 107 -7.52 5.09 3.36
C GLU A 107 -7.49 6.61 3.16
N VAL A 108 -6.32 7.23 3.30
CA VAL A 108 -6.13 8.68 3.33
C VAL A 108 -5.05 9.18 2.37
N ALA A 109 -4.49 8.35 1.49
CA ALA A 109 -3.32 8.72 0.67
C ALA A 109 -3.53 9.98 -0.17
N LEU A 110 -4.74 10.18 -0.71
CA LEU A 110 -5.04 11.37 -1.49
C LEU A 110 -4.98 12.64 -0.62
N ASN A 111 -5.58 12.60 0.56
CA ASN A 111 -5.63 13.73 1.48
C ASN A 111 -4.26 14.03 2.09
N ALA A 112 -3.46 12.99 2.34
CA ALA A 112 -2.09 13.08 2.80
C ALA A 112 -1.08 13.41 1.67
N GLY A 113 -1.54 13.59 0.43
CA GLY A 113 -0.67 13.98 -0.70
C GLY A 113 0.32 12.91 -1.15
N VAL A 114 0.10 11.64 -0.78
CA VAL A 114 0.99 10.51 -1.10
C VAL A 114 0.43 9.53 -2.12
N ALA A 115 -0.79 9.76 -2.64
CA ALA A 115 -1.43 8.86 -3.60
C ALA A 115 -0.77 8.86 -5.00
N PHE A 116 -0.11 9.95 -5.39
CA PHE A 116 0.42 10.15 -6.75
C PHE A 116 1.83 10.74 -6.72
N ALA A 117 2.56 10.63 -7.82
CA ALA A 117 3.81 11.37 -7.99
C ALA A 117 3.55 12.89 -8.10
N GLU A 118 4.60 13.70 -7.98
CA GLU A 118 4.53 15.18 -8.00
C GLU A 118 3.79 15.76 -9.22
N ASN A 119 3.87 15.07 -10.36
CA ASN A 119 3.18 15.46 -11.60
C ASN A 119 1.69 15.02 -11.65
N GLY A 120 1.16 14.43 -10.59
CA GLY A 120 -0.20 13.90 -10.50
C GLY A 120 -0.43 12.56 -11.20
N ASN A 121 0.61 11.94 -11.75
CA ASN A 121 0.49 10.63 -12.39
C ASN A 121 0.64 9.51 -11.37
N VAL A 122 -0.01 8.39 -11.67
CA VAL A 122 0.33 7.12 -11.02
C VAL A 122 1.69 6.65 -11.52
N VAL A 123 2.38 5.88 -10.68
CA VAL A 123 3.62 5.19 -11.02
C VAL A 123 3.47 3.73 -10.63
N SER A 124 4.24 2.86 -11.26
CA SER A 124 4.39 1.45 -10.95
C SER A 124 5.30 1.28 -9.74
N GLY A 125 4.75 1.52 -8.54
CA GLY A 125 5.45 1.38 -7.28
C GLY A 125 5.86 -0.07 -7.01
N MET A 126 7.12 -0.29 -6.62
CA MET A 126 7.71 -1.61 -6.44
C MET A 126 8.17 -1.84 -5.00
N GLY A 127 8.87 -0.87 -4.41
CA GLY A 127 9.37 -0.93 -3.04
C GLY A 127 9.11 0.39 -2.32
N VAL A 128 8.97 0.33 -1.00
CA VAL A 128 8.75 1.51 -0.17
C VAL A 128 9.41 1.35 1.20
N ASP A 129 9.86 2.46 1.78
CA ASP A 129 10.37 2.51 3.15
C ASP A 129 9.97 3.83 3.84
N PHE A 130 9.68 3.75 5.14
CA PHE A 130 9.51 4.91 6.00
C PHE A 130 10.86 5.27 6.64
N ARG A 131 11.32 6.52 6.47
CA ARG A 131 12.57 7.00 7.05
C ARG A 131 12.50 8.46 7.46
N ASP A 132 13.04 8.77 8.64
CA ASP A 132 13.30 10.16 9.04
C ASP A 132 14.57 10.69 8.34
N VAL A 133 14.44 10.98 7.05
CA VAL A 133 15.56 11.39 6.18
C VAL A 133 16.17 12.73 6.58
N TYR A 134 15.44 13.55 7.35
CA TYR A 134 15.89 14.88 7.79
C TYR A 134 16.21 14.95 9.29
N ASN A 135 16.14 13.85 10.03
CA ASN A 135 16.33 13.79 11.48
C ASN A 135 15.44 14.78 12.26
N LYS A 136 14.16 14.88 11.89
CA LYS A 136 13.17 15.77 12.51
C LYS A 136 12.16 15.04 13.40
N GLY A 137 12.28 13.72 13.52
CA GLY A 137 11.30 12.87 14.20
C GLY A 137 10.03 12.63 13.39
N LEU A 138 10.01 12.99 12.10
CA LEU A 138 8.87 12.81 11.21
C LEU A 138 9.28 11.87 10.06
N PRO A 139 8.72 10.66 9.98
CA PRO A 139 9.09 9.70 8.95
C PRO A 139 8.55 10.16 7.59
N ALA A 140 9.44 10.24 6.60
CA ALA A 140 9.15 10.43 5.18
C ALA A 140 8.97 9.06 4.49
N LEU A 141 8.36 9.06 3.30
CA LEU A 141 8.19 7.86 2.47
C LEU A 141 9.05 7.95 1.22
N TRP A 142 9.88 6.94 1.00
CA TRP A 142 10.62 6.78 -0.26
C TRP A 142 10.05 5.60 -1.05
N VAL A 143 9.62 5.83 -2.29
CA VAL A 143 9.07 4.80 -3.17
C VAL A 143 9.97 4.56 -4.39
N THR A 144 10.32 3.31 -4.64
CA THR A 144 10.94 2.87 -5.89
C THR A 144 9.87 2.44 -6.89
N ALA A 145 10.14 2.61 -8.19
CA ALA A 145 9.22 2.32 -9.28
C ALA A 145 9.92 1.52 -10.40
N ILE A 146 9.19 1.17 -11.45
CA ILE A 146 9.75 0.52 -12.63
C ILE A 146 10.74 1.45 -13.38
N GLU A 147 11.56 0.86 -14.26
CA GLU A 147 12.49 1.63 -15.08
C GLU A 147 11.79 2.77 -15.86
N LYS A 148 12.47 3.91 -15.97
CA LYS A 148 12.03 5.11 -16.70
C LYS A 148 10.85 5.86 -16.07
N GLU A 149 10.41 5.46 -14.89
CA GLU A 149 9.53 6.27 -14.04
C GLU A 149 10.29 7.01 -12.94
N THR A 150 9.60 7.86 -12.19
CA THR A 150 10.16 8.61 -11.07
C THR A 150 10.22 7.77 -9.80
N PHE A 151 11.08 8.14 -8.85
CA PHE A 151 11.15 7.56 -7.51
C PHE A 151 10.70 8.59 -6.46
N PRO A 152 9.40 8.66 -6.14
CA PRO A 152 8.87 9.71 -5.27
C PRO A 152 9.45 9.66 -3.86
N LEU A 153 9.85 10.82 -3.35
CA LEU A 153 10.10 11.06 -1.93
C LEU A 153 8.98 11.97 -1.41
N PHE A 154 8.14 11.45 -0.52
CA PHE A 154 7.13 12.22 0.17
C PHE A 154 7.67 12.66 1.53
N VAL A 155 7.76 13.96 1.73
CA VAL A 155 8.28 14.56 2.97
C VAL A 155 7.12 14.84 3.89
N ASN A 156 7.10 14.20 5.06
CA ASN A 156 6.14 14.48 6.12
C ASN A 156 6.38 15.89 6.69
N LEU A 157 5.38 16.77 6.53
CA LEU A 157 5.46 18.17 6.97
C LEU A 157 4.97 18.37 8.41
N GLY A 158 4.46 17.30 9.04
CA GLY A 158 3.82 17.29 10.34
C GLY A 158 2.31 17.55 10.24
N GLN A 159 1.59 17.31 11.34
CA GLN A 159 0.12 17.44 11.45
C GLN A 159 -0.69 16.37 10.67
N GLY A 160 -0.08 15.22 10.35
CA GLY A 160 -0.76 14.14 9.62
C GLY A 160 -1.02 14.45 8.14
N GLN A 161 -0.25 15.37 7.55
CA GLN A 161 -0.29 15.78 6.14
C GLN A 161 1.12 15.90 5.54
#